data_AF-A0A1Q8A203-F1
#
_entry.id   AF-A0A1Q8A203-F1
#
_cell.length_a   1.000
_cell.length_b   1.000
_cell.length_c   1.000
_cell.angle_alpha   90.00
_cell.angle_beta   90.00
_cell.angle_gamma   90.00
#
_symmetry.space_group_name_H-M   'P 1'
#
loop_
_entity.id
_entity.type
_entity.pdbx_description
1 polymer ?
#
loop_
_entity_poly.entity_id
_entity_poly.type
_entity_poly.pdbx_seq_one_letter_code
_entity_poly.pdbx_strand_id
1 'polypeptide(L)'
;MKVVLFCGGLGMRLREYSEHIPKPMVPIGYRPILWHVMKYYAHYGHTDFVLCLGFGADVIKNYFLTYNECLSNDFVLSGGGKDLELLNSDIHDWRITFVDTGTTSNIGQRLKAVEKHVAGEEMFLANYADGLTDLPLDAQLADFQRCGKIASFACVRPNLSMHFVAAGADGVVQSITDVHQANLRINGGYFALRQSIFEHIKPGEELL
;
A
#
# COMPACT_ATOMS: atom_id res chain seq x y z
N MET A 1 3.46 3.84 -14.93
CA MET A 1 4.52 3.51 -13.96
C MET A 1 4.12 2.25 -13.22
N LYS A 2 5.11 1.48 -12.78
CA LYS A 2 4.90 0.34 -11.88
C LYS A 2 4.61 0.78 -10.45
N VAL A 3 3.83 -0.03 -9.74
CA VAL A 3 3.44 0.19 -8.35
C VAL A 3 3.91 -0.96 -7.47
N VAL A 4 4.82 -0.68 -6.54
CA VAL A 4 5.33 -1.63 -5.55
C VAL A 4 4.46 -1.55 -4.29
N LEU A 5 3.88 -2.67 -3.85
CA LEU A 5 3.05 -2.72 -2.66
C LEU A 5 3.63 -3.66 -1.60
N PHE A 6 3.88 -3.12 -0.40
CA PHE A 6 4.47 -3.87 0.71
C PHE A 6 3.41 -4.69 1.45
N CYS A 7 3.37 -5.99 1.18
CA CYS A 7 2.31 -6.88 1.64
C CYS A 7 2.74 -7.91 2.71
N GLY A 8 4.02 -7.96 3.07
CA GLY A 8 4.60 -9.08 3.84
C GLY A 8 4.78 -8.90 5.37
N GLY A 9 4.17 -7.90 5.99
CA GLY A 9 4.34 -7.61 7.43
C GLY A 9 3.51 -8.52 8.36
N LEU A 10 3.99 -8.76 9.58
CA LEU A 10 3.37 -9.66 10.57
C LEU A 10 2.01 -9.19 11.14
N GLY A 11 1.52 -7.99 10.80
CA GLY A 11 0.17 -7.55 11.21
C GLY A 11 -0.04 -7.45 12.73
N MET A 12 1.02 -7.26 13.53
CA MET A 12 1.02 -7.40 15.00
C MET A 12 -0.01 -6.52 15.75
N ARG A 13 -0.51 -5.45 15.14
CA ARG A 13 -1.49 -4.51 15.75
C ARG A 13 -2.96 -4.89 15.54
N LEU A 14 -3.26 -5.95 14.76
CA LEU A 14 -4.61 -6.37 14.38
C LEU A 14 -4.96 -7.79 14.87
N ARG A 15 -4.21 -8.30 15.86
CA ARG A 15 -4.35 -9.68 16.38
C ARG A 15 -5.76 -10.03 16.88
N GLU A 16 -6.62 -9.06 17.15
CA GLU A 16 -7.98 -9.28 17.62
C GLU A 16 -8.97 -9.75 16.54
N TYR A 17 -8.66 -9.60 15.24
CA TYR A 17 -9.62 -9.90 14.16
C TYR A 17 -9.38 -11.21 13.40
N SER A 18 -8.15 -11.74 13.37
CA SER A 18 -7.82 -13.11 12.93
C SER A 18 -6.30 -13.26 12.91
N GLU A 19 -5.75 -14.29 13.58
CA GLU A 19 -4.32 -14.62 13.53
C GLU A 19 -3.84 -15.02 12.12
N HIS A 20 -4.76 -15.23 11.17
CA HIS A 20 -4.49 -15.82 9.86
C HIS A 20 -4.75 -14.89 8.66
N ILE A 21 -5.42 -13.74 8.84
CA ILE A 21 -5.67 -12.82 7.72
C ILE A 21 -4.60 -11.71 7.75
N PRO A 22 -3.67 -11.66 6.78
CA PRO A 22 -2.70 -10.58 6.71
C PRO A 22 -3.41 -9.23 6.52
N LYS A 23 -2.90 -8.16 7.13
CA LYS A 23 -3.54 -6.84 7.16
C LYS A 23 -4.04 -6.32 5.80
N PRO A 24 -3.29 -6.46 4.68
CA PRO A 24 -3.76 -6.04 3.36
C PRO A 24 -5.04 -6.76 2.89
N MET A 25 -5.33 -7.94 3.46
CA MET A 25 -6.47 -8.79 3.11
C MET A 25 -7.71 -8.58 3.99
N VAL A 26 -7.67 -7.64 4.94
CA VAL A 26 -8.86 -7.26 5.72
C VAL A 26 -9.93 -6.71 4.77
N PRO A 27 -11.17 -7.23 4.81
CA PRO A 27 -12.23 -6.81 3.89
C PRO A 27 -12.77 -5.42 4.21
N ILE A 28 -13.04 -4.63 3.15
CA ILE A 28 -13.87 -3.42 3.16
C ILE A 28 -14.97 -3.65 2.12
N GLY A 29 -16.17 -3.95 2.61
CA GLY A 29 -17.23 -4.51 1.77
C GLY A 29 -16.83 -5.89 1.26
N TYR A 30 -16.98 -6.13 -0.06
CA TYR A 30 -16.65 -7.42 -0.70
C TYR A 30 -15.17 -7.58 -1.09
N ARG A 31 -14.34 -6.53 -0.93
CA ARG A 31 -12.96 -6.51 -1.43
C ARG A 31 -11.96 -6.12 -0.33
N PRO A 32 -10.75 -6.67 -0.32
CA PRO A 32 -9.74 -6.39 0.69
C PRO A 32 -9.14 -4.99 0.53
N ILE A 33 -8.53 -4.45 1.59
CA ILE A 33 -7.81 -3.15 1.55
C ILE A 33 -6.83 -3.10 0.38
N LEU A 34 -6.07 -4.17 0.15
CA LEU A 34 -5.12 -4.28 -0.95
C LEU A 34 -5.76 -3.99 -2.31
N TRP A 35 -6.95 -4.53 -2.55
CA TRP A 35 -7.68 -4.28 -3.80
C TRP A 35 -8.04 -2.81 -3.93
N HIS A 36 -8.49 -2.16 -2.86
CA HIS A 36 -8.85 -0.73 -2.88
C HIS A 36 -7.63 0.16 -3.12
N VAL A 37 -6.47 -0.18 -2.53
CA VAL A 37 -5.19 0.51 -2.81
C VAL A 37 -4.79 0.34 -4.27
N MET A 38 -4.89 -0.87 -4.82
CA MET A 38 -4.61 -1.11 -6.24
C MET A 38 -5.59 -0.35 -7.15
N LYS A 39 -6.87 -0.30 -6.79
CA LYS A 39 -7.90 0.42 -7.55
C LYS A 39 -7.64 1.93 -7.58
N TYR A 40 -7.16 2.51 -6.49
CA TYR A 40 -6.72 3.90 -6.45
C TYR A 40 -5.63 4.15 -7.51
N TYR A 41 -4.58 3.33 -7.57
CA TYR A 41 -3.52 3.50 -8.58
C TYR A 41 -4.02 3.24 -10.00
N ALA A 42 -4.87 2.23 -10.20
CA ALA A 42 -5.47 1.93 -11.49
C ALA A 42 -6.37 3.08 -11.99
N HIS A 43 -7.08 3.78 -11.09
CA HIS A 43 -7.85 4.97 -11.43
C HIS A 43 -6.98 6.08 -12.05
N TYR A 44 -5.73 6.21 -11.60
CA TYR A 44 -4.73 7.11 -12.18
C TYR A 44 -3.89 6.47 -13.31
N GLY A 45 -4.36 5.36 -13.89
CA GLY A 45 -3.72 4.70 -15.04
C GLY A 45 -2.46 3.91 -14.71
N HIS A 46 -2.27 3.49 -13.46
CA HIS A 46 -1.14 2.65 -13.05
C HIS A 46 -1.61 1.25 -12.70
N THR A 47 -1.55 0.34 -13.68
CA THR A 47 -2.13 -1.01 -13.60
C THR A 47 -1.09 -2.14 -13.54
N ASP A 48 0.20 -1.81 -13.41
CA ASP A 48 1.28 -2.78 -13.31
C ASP A 48 1.84 -2.84 -11.88
N PHE A 49 1.46 -3.88 -11.15
CA PHE A 49 1.69 -4.04 -9.72
C PHE A 49 2.78 -5.06 -9.42
N VAL A 50 3.61 -4.75 -8.43
CA VAL A 50 4.60 -5.66 -7.85
C VAL A 50 4.29 -5.80 -6.36
N LEU A 51 3.79 -6.97 -5.96
CA LEU A 51 3.42 -7.25 -4.58
C LEU A 51 4.62 -7.88 -3.85
N CYS A 52 5.16 -7.18 -2.86
CA CYS A 52 6.23 -7.69 -2.00
C CYS A 52 5.63 -8.55 -0.89
N LEU A 53 5.65 -9.86 -1.07
CA LEU A 53 5.02 -10.84 -0.19
C LEU A 53 5.95 -11.26 0.96
N GLY A 54 5.34 -11.76 2.03
CA GLY A 54 6.00 -12.29 3.22
C GLY A 54 5.01 -13.15 4.00
N PHE A 55 4.78 -12.82 5.27
CA PHE A 55 3.75 -13.51 6.06
C PHE A 55 2.36 -13.38 5.40
N GLY A 56 1.60 -14.48 5.29
CA GLY A 56 0.28 -14.51 4.65
C GLY A 56 0.28 -14.43 3.11
N ALA A 57 1.42 -14.71 2.47
CA ALA A 57 1.56 -14.70 1.01
C ALA A 57 0.58 -15.63 0.29
N ASP A 58 0.26 -16.78 0.89
CA ASP A 58 -0.70 -17.77 0.41
C ASP A 58 -2.12 -17.19 0.30
N VAL A 59 -2.56 -16.44 1.31
CA VAL A 59 -3.88 -15.78 1.31
C VAL A 59 -3.99 -14.77 0.17
N ILE A 60 -2.95 -13.96 -0.02
CA ILE A 60 -2.91 -12.95 -1.08
C ILE A 60 -2.91 -13.62 -2.47
N LYS A 61 -2.06 -14.63 -2.67
CA LYS A 61 -2.00 -15.38 -3.94
C LYS A 61 -3.35 -16.04 -4.23
N ASN A 62 -3.95 -16.70 -3.25
CA ASN A 62 -5.22 -17.38 -3.43
C ASN A 62 -6.33 -16.40 -3.84
N TYR A 63 -6.42 -15.23 -3.20
CA TYR A 63 -7.41 -14.22 -3.55
C TYR A 63 -7.40 -13.83 -5.03
N PHE A 64 -6.22 -13.58 -5.61
CA PHE A 64 -6.10 -13.21 -7.02
C PHE A 64 -6.22 -14.40 -7.97
N LEU A 65 -5.80 -15.60 -7.56
CA LEU A 65 -5.94 -16.82 -8.38
C LEU A 65 -7.40 -17.29 -8.48
N THR A 66 -8.20 -17.09 -7.43
CA THR A 66 -9.62 -17.47 -7.38
C THR A 66 -10.53 -16.24 -7.42
N TYR A 67 -10.04 -15.14 -8.01
CA TYR A 67 -10.77 -13.88 -8.03
C TYR A 67 -12.10 -14.04 -8.77
N ASN A 68 -13.20 -13.76 -8.06
CA ASN A 68 -14.54 -13.91 -8.58
C ASN A 68 -15.19 -12.54 -8.79
N GLU A 69 -15.16 -12.07 -10.04
CA GLU A 69 -15.74 -10.79 -10.43
C GLU A 69 -17.26 -10.72 -10.21
N CYS A 70 -17.96 -11.85 -10.21
CA CYS A 70 -19.41 -11.89 -9.97
C CYS A 70 -19.80 -11.39 -8.56
N LEU A 71 -18.87 -11.42 -7.60
CA LEU A 71 -19.15 -10.94 -6.23
C LEU A 71 -19.28 -9.42 -6.16
N SER A 72 -18.77 -8.72 -7.16
CA SER A 72 -18.65 -7.26 -7.11
C SER A 72 -19.09 -6.53 -8.37
N ASN A 73 -19.42 -7.27 -9.43
CA ASN A 73 -19.85 -6.74 -10.72
C ASN A 73 -21.18 -7.39 -11.13
N ASP A 74 -21.98 -6.66 -11.90
CA ASP A 74 -23.22 -7.19 -12.48
C ASP A 74 -22.90 -8.18 -13.60
N PHE A 75 -23.69 -9.25 -13.69
CA PHE A 75 -23.51 -10.30 -14.69
C PHE A 75 -24.85 -10.89 -15.13
N VAL A 76 -24.88 -11.44 -16.34
CA VAL A 76 -25.99 -12.22 -16.87
C VAL A 76 -25.65 -13.70 -16.76
N LEU A 77 -26.53 -14.47 -16.14
CA LEU A 77 -26.44 -15.92 -16.05
C LEU A 77 -27.54 -16.54 -16.90
N SER A 78 -27.18 -17.35 -17.89
CA SER A 78 -28.12 -18.00 -18.79
C SER A 78 -27.76 -19.48 -19.05
N GLY A 79 -28.53 -20.16 -19.89
CA GLY A 79 -28.29 -21.58 -20.22
C GLY A 79 -28.41 -22.55 -19.03
N GLY A 80 -29.14 -22.17 -17.97
CA GLY A 80 -29.24 -22.95 -16.73
C GLY A 80 -27.98 -22.88 -15.85
N GLY A 81 -27.22 -21.79 -15.92
CA GLY A 81 -26.01 -21.58 -15.12
C GLY A 81 -24.70 -21.93 -15.84
N LYS A 82 -24.77 -22.16 -17.16
CA LYS A 82 -23.60 -22.54 -17.98
C LYS A 82 -22.95 -21.35 -18.66
N ASP A 83 -23.74 -20.35 -18.99
CA ASP A 83 -23.29 -19.18 -19.74
C ASP A 83 -23.26 -17.99 -18.79
N LEU A 84 -22.04 -17.52 -18.51
CA LEU A 84 -21.76 -16.38 -17.65
C LEU A 84 -21.23 -15.22 -18.51
N GLU A 85 -21.95 -14.11 -18.52
CA GLU A 85 -21.54 -12.87 -19.18
C GLU A 85 -21.35 -11.78 -18.12
N LEU A 86 -20.10 -11.36 -17.91
CA LEU A 86 -19.80 -10.21 -17.06
C LEU A 86 -20.12 -8.91 -17.82
N LEU A 87 -20.93 -8.03 -17.22
CA LEU A 87 -21.28 -6.74 -17.84
C LEU A 87 -20.17 -5.69 -17.68
N ASN A 88 -19.28 -5.91 -16.72
CA ASN A 88 -18.06 -5.14 -16.54
C ASN A 88 -16.97 -6.00 -15.87
N SER A 89 -15.72 -5.57 -16.00
CA SER A 89 -14.56 -6.15 -15.33
C SER A 89 -13.77 -5.06 -14.62
N ASP A 90 -13.25 -5.39 -13.44
CA ASP A 90 -12.66 -4.41 -12.52
C ASP A 90 -11.14 -4.48 -12.42
N ILE A 91 -10.53 -5.59 -12.84
CA ILE A 91 -9.07 -5.83 -12.86
C ILE A 91 -8.52 -6.40 -14.19
N HIS A 92 -9.30 -6.56 -15.26
CA HIS A 92 -8.83 -7.21 -16.51
C HIS A 92 -7.55 -6.61 -17.11
N ASP A 93 -7.30 -5.33 -16.89
CA ASP A 93 -6.15 -4.58 -17.41
C ASP A 93 -4.96 -4.56 -16.42
N TRP A 94 -5.08 -5.24 -15.28
CA TRP A 94 -4.03 -5.29 -14.26
C TRP A 94 -3.00 -6.37 -14.58
N ARG A 95 -1.73 -5.99 -14.51
CA ARG A 95 -0.60 -6.94 -14.47
C ARG A 95 -0.10 -7.02 -13.04
N ILE A 96 -0.17 -8.20 -12.42
CA ILE A 96 0.21 -8.38 -11.02
C ILE A 96 1.37 -9.36 -10.91
N THR A 97 2.51 -8.88 -10.42
CA THR A 97 3.71 -9.70 -10.12
C THR A 97 3.77 -10.00 -8.64
N PHE A 98 3.79 -11.29 -8.28
CA PHE A 98 3.88 -11.77 -6.90
C PHE A 98 5.33 -12.12 -6.57
N VAL A 99 6.01 -11.34 -5.73
CA VAL A 99 7.41 -11.57 -5.37
C VAL A 99 7.51 -11.98 -3.91
N ASP A 100 8.09 -13.15 -3.62
CA ASP A 100 8.47 -13.50 -2.26
C ASP A 100 9.68 -12.65 -1.85
N THR A 101 9.48 -11.78 -0.88
CA THR A 101 10.50 -10.86 -0.36
C THR A 101 10.95 -11.23 1.04
N GLY A 102 10.56 -12.41 1.55
CA GLY A 102 10.94 -12.90 2.88
C GLY A 102 9.95 -12.54 3.98
N THR A 103 9.81 -13.42 4.97
CA THR A 103 8.89 -13.25 6.12
C THR A 103 9.42 -12.26 7.16
N THR A 104 10.75 -12.14 7.27
CA THR A 104 11.42 -11.29 8.27
C THR A 104 11.94 -9.97 7.70
N SER A 105 11.75 -9.72 6.41
CA SER A 105 12.28 -8.54 5.75
C SER A 105 11.53 -7.27 6.14
N ASN A 106 12.30 -6.21 6.40
CA ASN A 106 11.78 -4.87 6.63
C ASN A 106 11.37 -4.18 5.30
N ILE A 107 10.83 -2.96 5.32
CA ILE A 107 10.34 -2.30 4.11
C ILE A 107 11.49 -1.98 3.14
N GLY A 108 12.62 -1.48 3.65
CA GLY A 108 13.81 -1.19 2.84
C GLY A 108 14.34 -2.41 2.08
N GLN A 109 14.46 -3.55 2.77
CA GLN A 109 14.87 -4.84 2.20
C GLN A 109 13.88 -5.35 1.15
N ARG A 110 12.58 -5.22 1.41
CA ARG A 110 11.54 -5.61 0.44
C ARG A 110 11.59 -4.77 -0.83
N LEU A 111 11.82 -3.47 -0.69
CA LEU A 111 11.99 -2.57 -1.81
C LEU A 111 13.22 -2.97 -2.63
N LYS A 112 14.37 -3.18 -1.97
CA LYS A 112 15.61 -3.60 -2.64
C LYS A 112 15.45 -4.94 -3.37
N ALA A 113 14.73 -5.89 -2.79
CA ALA A 113 14.47 -7.19 -3.41
C ALA A 113 13.71 -7.10 -4.75
N VAL A 114 12.94 -6.03 -4.97
CA VAL A 114 12.15 -5.82 -6.19
C VAL A 114 12.75 -4.83 -7.18
N GLU A 115 13.98 -4.37 -6.98
CA GLU A 115 14.69 -3.42 -7.86
C GLU A 115 14.62 -3.84 -9.34
N LYS A 116 14.94 -5.11 -9.65
CA LYS A 116 14.86 -5.64 -11.02
C LYS A 116 13.47 -5.59 -11.64
N HIS A 117 12.41 -5.59 -10.84
CA HIS A 117 11.03 -5.57 -11.32
C HIS A 117 10.59 -4.16 -11.74
N VAL A 118 11.25 -3.12 -11.23
CA VAL A 118 11.02 -1.73 -11.64
C VAL A 118 12.10 -1.20 -12.58
N ALA A 119 13.06 -2.03 -12.99
CA ALA A 119 14.09 -1.65 -13.95
C ALA A 119 13.48 -1.12 -15.25
N GLY A 120 14.03 -0.01 -15.76
CA GLY A 120 13.57 0.67 -16.97
C GLY A 120 12.54 1.78 -16.75
N GLU A 121 11.93 1.87 -15.56
CA GLU A 121 11.10 3.02 -15.18
C GLU A 121 12.00 4.20 -14.79
N GLU A 122 11.74 5.41 -15.29
CA GLU A 122 12.41 6.62 -14.77
C GLU A 122 12.01 6.88 -13.31
N MET A 123 10.72 6.71 -13.03
CA MET A 123 10.11 6.81 -11.71
C MET A 123 9.13 5.66 -11.53
N PHE A 124 8.99 5.20 -10.29
CA PHE A 124 8.00 4.19 -9.93
C PHE A 124 7.33 4.57 -8.62
N LEU A 125 6.21 3.92 -8.35
CA LEU A 125 5.41 4.16 -7.16
C LEU A 125 5.66 3.06 -6.14
N ALA A 126 5.63 3.40 -4.86
CA ALA A 126 5.68 2.42 -3.79
C ALA A 126 4.70 2.79 -2.68
N ASN A 127 4.12 1.81 -2.00
CA ASN A 127 3.22 2.09 -0.89
C ASN A 127 3.09 0.94 0.10
N TYR A 128 2.65 1.29 1.30
CA TYR A 128 2.03 0.35 2.22
C TYR A 128 0.69 -0.14 1.65
N ALA A 129 0.32 -1.38 1.94
CA ALA A 129 -0.89 -2.00 1.41
C ALA A 129 -2.07 -1.96 2.40
N ASP A 130 -2.08 -1.00 3.31
CA ASP A 130 -3.01 -0.94 4.45
C ASP A 130 -3.60 0.45 4.75
N GLY A 131 -3.22 1.48 3.99
CA GLY A 131 -3.73 2.84 4.12
C GLY A 131 -4.45 3.29 2.86
N LEU A 132 -5.67 3.81 3.00
CA LEU A 132 -6.45 4.39 1.89
C LEU A 132 -6.31 5.92 1.87
N THR A 133 -6.52 6.53 0.71
CA THR A 133 -6.45 7.99 0.54
C THR A 133 -7.33 8.47 -0.60
N ASP A 134 -7.65 9.75 -0.57
CA ASP A 134 -8.23 10.57 -1.64
C ASP A 134 -7.18 11.53 -2.26
N LEU A 135 -5.90 11.34 -1.97
CA LEU A 135 -4.79 12.13 -2.51
C LEU A 135 -4.89 12.25 -4.05
N PRO A 136 -4.83 13.47 -4.63
CA PRO A 136 -4.75 13.64 -6.07
C PRO A 136 -3.36 13.22 -6.58
N LEU A 137 -3.22 11.95 -6.99
CA LEU A 137 -1.93 11.37 -7.38
C LEU A 137 -1.26 12.16 -8.51
N ASP A 138 -2.00 12.53 -9.55
CA ASP A 138 -1.45 13.29 -10.68
C ASP A 138 -0.80 14.61 -10.24
N ALA A 139 -1.39 15.30 -9.25
CA ALA A 139 -0.82 16.54 -8.71
C ALA A 139 0.49 16.26 -7.94
N GLN A 140 0.51 15.19 -7.12
CA GLN A 140 1.73 14.76 -6.43
C GLN A 140 2.84 14.42 -7.42
N LEU A 141 2.51 13.72 -8.51
CA LEU A 141 3.47 13.31 -9.53
C LEU A 141 3.99 14.49 -10.34
N ALA A 142 3.13 15.44 -10.70
CA ALA A 142 3.54 16.68 -11.38
C ALA A 142 4.53 17.48 -10.51
N ASP A 143 4.27 17.60 -9.21
CA ASP A 143 5.18 18.27 -8.28
C ASP A 143 6.49 17.49 -8.08
N PHE A 144 6.43 16.16 -8.02
CA PHE A 144 7.61 15.32 -7.90
C PHE A 144 8.50 15.39 -9.16
N GLN A 145 7.91 15.46 -10.35
CA GLN A 145 8.64 15.63 -11.60
C GLN A 145 9.37 16.98 -11.66
N ARG A 146 8.75 18.04 -11.10
CA ARG A 146 9.33 19.39 -11.06
C ARG A 146 10.43 19.53 -10.02
N CYS A 147 10.34 18.83 -8.89
CA CYS A 147 11.38 18.88 -7.87
C CYS A 147 12.46 17.82 -8.21
N GLY A 148 13.72 18.25 -8.39
CA GLY A 148 14.86 17.36 -8.69
C GLY A 148 15.27 16.47 -7.50
N LYS A 149 14.29 15.91 -6.77
CA LYS A 149 14.45 15.06 -5.60
C LYS A 149 14.31 13.58 -5.98
N ILE A 150 14.82 12.72 -5.11
CA ILE A 150 14.89 11.26 -5.33
C ILE A 150 13.60 10.56 -4.89
N ALA A 151 12.90 11.13 -3.89
CA ALA A 151 11.69 10.58 -3.32
C ALA A 151 10.69 11.68 -2.97
N SER A 152 9.41 11.37 -3.09
CA SER A 152 8.26 12.14 -2.60
C SER A 152 7.31 11.18 -1.89
N PHE A 153 6.61 11.64 -0.84
CA PHE A 153 5.64 10.86 -0.09
C PHE A 153 4.56 11.76 0.52
N ALA A 154 3.44 11.18 0.92
CA ALA A 154 2.33 11.91 1.53
C ALA A 154 2.59 12.22 3.02
N CYS A 155 2.59 13.50 3.39
CA CYS A 155 2.67 13.94 4.79
C CYS A 155 1.27 14.17 5.37
N VAL A 156 0.80 13.22 6.19
CA VAL A 156 -0.58 13.23 6.72
C VAL A 156 -0.63 13.64 8.18
N ARG A 157 -1.78 14.13 8.64
CA ARG A 157 -2.02 14.32 10.07
C ARG A 157 -2.27 12.96 10.71
N PRO A 158 -1.65 12.66 11.86
CA PRO A 158 -1.92 11.41 12.57
C PRO A 158 -3.36 11.40 13.09
N ASN A 159 -4.05 10.26 12.92
CA ASN A 159 -5.34 10.00 13.54
C ASN A 159 -5.12 9.13 14.78
N LEU A 160 -4.64 9.75 15.86
CA LEU A 160 -4.39 9.08 17.14
C LEU A 160 -5.46 9.52 18.15
N SER A 161 -5.97 8.61 18.96
CA SER A 161 -6.89 8.95 20.06
C SER A 161 -6.16 9.38 21.34
N MET A 162 -4.88 9.78 21.22
CA MET A 162 -4.01 10.09 22.34
C MET A 162 -3.74 11.59 22.44
N HIS A 163 -3.47 12.05 23.66
CA HIS A 163 -3.04 13.41 23.92
C HIS A 163 -1.51 13.47 24.03
N PHE A 164 -0.93 14.57 23.59
CA PHE A 164 0.49 14.87 23.80
C PHE A 164 0.68 15.60 25.13
N VAL A 165 1.59 15.10 25.94
CA VAL A 165 1.96 15.70 27.23
C VAL A 165 3.33 16.33 27.10
N ALA A 166 3.42 17.64 27.35
CA ALA A 166 4.70 18.31 27.57
C ALA A 166 4.96 18.34 29.08
N ALA A 167 6.08 17.81 29.52
CA ALA A 167 6.50 17.83 30.91
C ALA A 167 7.84 18.56 31.04
N GLY A 168 8.00 19.29 32.15
CA GLY A 168 9.29 19.87 32.53
C GLY A 168 10.31 18.78 32.89
N ALA A 169 11.57 19.17 32.98
CA ALA A 169 12.65 18.25 33.41
C ALA A 169 12.46 17.72 34.85
N ASP A 170 11.62 18.38 35.65
CA ASP A 170 11.18 18.00 36.98
C ASP A 170 10.02 16.99 36.98
N GLY A 171 9.53 16.60 35.81
CA GLY A 171 8.42 15.65 35.64
C GLY A 171 7.03 16.28 35.80
N VAL A 172 6.93 17.60 35.97
CA VAL A 172 5.65 18.30 36.12
C VAL A 172 5.02 18.54 34.75
N VAL A 173 3.75 18.18 34.59
CA VAL A 173 2.99 18.40 33.35
C VAL A 173 2.76 19.90 33.13
N GLN A 174 3.23 20.41 31.99
CA GLN A 174 3.08 21.81 31.58
C GLN A 174 1.88 22.02 30.65
N SER A 175 1.62 21.06 29.76
CA SER A 175 0.45 21.11 28.87
C SER A 175 0.03 19.72 28.41
N ILE A 176 -1.27 19.56 28.17
CA ILE A 176 -1.87 18.41 27.50
C ILE A 176 -2.56 18.93 26.26
N THR A 177 -2.15 18.46 25.08
CA THR A 177 -2.65 18.93 23.79
C THR A 177 -3.27 17.77 23.01
N ASP A 178 -4.45 17.99 22.46
CA ASP A 178 -5.07 17.05 21.53
C ASP A 178 -4.19 16.90 20.27
N VAL A 179 -4.03 15.68 19.75
CA VAL A 179 -3.20 15.43 18.56
C VAL A 179 -3.63 16.25 17.35
N HIS A 180 -4.91 16.60 17.22
CA HIS A 180 -5.43 17.40 16.12
C HIS A 180 -4.99 18.86 16.20
N GLN A 181 -4.63 19.33 17.39
CA GLN A 181 -4.09 20.67 17.62
C GLN A 181 -2.56 20.70 17.56
N ALA A 182 -1.91 19.55 17.77
CA ALA A 182 -0.49 19.41 17.49
C ALA A 182 -0.28 19.51 15.97
N ASN A 183 0.49 20.50 15.50
CA ASN A 183 0.87 20.69 14.10
C ASN A 183 1.84 19.60 13.59
N LEU A 184 1.61 18.35 13.99
CA LEU A 184 2.42 17.18 13.67
C LEU A 184 1.99 16.59 12.33
N ARG A 185 2.95 16.11 11.56
CA ARG A 185 2.76 15.33 10.34
C ARG A 185 3.54 14.04 10.46
N ILE A 186 3.00 12.98 9.86
CA ILE A 186 3.65 11.68 9.78
C ILE A 186 3.75 11.24 8.32
N ASN A 187 4.63 10.28 8.06
CA ASN A 187 4.68 9.59 6.78
C ASN A 187 3.41 8.74 6.57
N GLY A 188 2.63 9.09 5.55
CA GLY A 188 1.42 8.38 5.13
C GLY A 188 1.65 7.37 4.01
N GLY A 189 2.89 7.18 3.55
CA GLY A 189 3.22 6.37 2.39
C GLY A 189 3.01 7.12 1.07
N TYR A 190 2.42 6.44 0.10
CA TYR A 190 2.16 6.95 -1.26
C TYR A 190 3.43 7.56 -1.88
N PHE A 191 4.46 6.74 -1.96
CA PHE A 191 5.77 7.16 -2.43
C PHE A 191 5.81 7.26 -3.95
N ALA A 192 6.42 8.32 -4.45
CA ALA A 192 6.96 8.39 -5.81
C ALA A 192 8.48 8.43 -5.71
N LEU A 193 9.15 7.51 -6.41
CA LEU A 193 10.57 7.23 -6.25
C LEU A 193 11.28 7.24 -7.60
N ARG A 194 12.49 7.81 -7.64
CA ARG A 194 13.43 7.64 -8.76
C ARG A 194 14.30 6.41 -8.53
N GLN A 195 14.84 5.82 -9.60
CA GLN A 195 15.74 4.66 -9.53
C GLN A 195 16.93 4.88 -8.60
N SER A 196 17.45 6.11 -8.51
CA SER A 196 18.58 6.45 -7.63
C SER A 196 18.30 6.20 -6.15
N ILE A 197 17.04 5.97 -5.73
CA ILE A 197 16.74 5.55 -4.36
C ILE A 197 17.50 4.28 -3.97
N PHE A 198 17.72 3.35 -4.90
CA PHE A 198 18.39 2.08 -4.63
C PHE A 198 19.87 2.21 -4.30
N GLU A 199 20.50 3.36 -4.62
CA GLU A 199 21.87 3.70 -4.24
C GLU A 199 21.99 4.13 -2.77
N HIS A 200 20.86 4.52 -2.17
CA HIS A 200 20.79 5.01 -0.80
C HIS A 200 20.35 3.95 0.22
N ILE A 201 19.94 2.76 -0.22
CA ILE A 201 19.48 1.68 0.68
C ILE A 201 20.66 0.74 0.98
N LYS A 202 21.16 0.75 2.21
CA LYS A 202 22.19 -0.20 2.65
C LYS A 202 21.59 -1.47 3.23
N PRO A 203 22.36 -2.58 3.31
CA PRO A 203 21.88 -3.82 3.91
C PRO A 203 21.36 -3.63 5.34
N GLY A 204 20.08 -3.98 5.55
CA GLY A 204 19.43 -3.92 6.86
C GLY A 204 18.79 -2.58 7.22
N GLU A 205 18.98 -1.53 6.41
CA GLU A 205 18.30 -0.24 6.63
C GLU A 205 16.81 -0.34 6.33
N GLU A 206 16.03 0.52 6.98
CA GLU A 206 14.64 0.78 6.60
C GLU A 206 14.57 1.79 5.44
N LEU A 207 13.38 1.93 4.83
CA LEU A 207 13.16 2.89 3.74
C LEU A 207 13.31 4.36 4.19
N LEU A 208 13.10 4.64 5.49
CA LEU A 208 13.25 5.94 6.14
C LEU A 208 13.86 5.78 7.52
#